data_AF-A0A354CW24-F1
#
_entry.id   AF-A0A354CW24-F1
#
_cell.length_a   1.000
_cell.length_b   1.000
_cell.length_c   1.000
_cell.angle_alpha   90.00
_cell.angle_beta   90.00
_cell.angle_gamma   90.00
#
_symmetry.space_group_name_H-M   'P 1'
#
loop_
_entity.id
_entity.type
_entity.pdbx_description
1 polymer ?
#
loop_
_entity_poly.entity_id
_entity_poly.type
_entity_poly.pdbx_seq_one_letter_code
_entity_poly.pdbx_strand_id
1 'polypeptide(L)'
;TVMALLRLNLPSVMLYGGSIDPGRFRGRDVTIQDVFEAVGACAAGRMSARELHALEDRACPGPGACGGQFTANTMAMAMEVLGISPMGSASVPAMDPRKDRVARDVGRLAMDLLRRGLRPRRIVTRAALENAIASVAATGGSTNSVLHLLAIAREAGVALAIDDFDRISRRTPLLADMKPWGRFVATDLYRAGGVPLVAKRLLEAGRLHPRAMTVTGRTIGEEARRARETRGQRVVAPLSRPLQPTGGLVILHGNLAPEGCVAKITGHEPLRFEGPARVFDCEEDAFRAVHGRRIRAGDVVVVRYEGPKGGPGMREMLGVTSAIVGEGLGRAVALLTDGRFSGATHGLMAGHVAPEAAVGGPIALLRDGDRIAFDVTKRRLDARLSSAELARRRARWKPPKPPYTSGVMAKYARLVSSASEGAVTG
;
A
#
# COMPACT_ATOMS: atom_id res chain seq x y z
N THR A 1 2.99 -14.72 -6.76
CA THR A 1 3.24 -16.03 -6.12
C THR A 1 2.04 -16.57 -5.37
N VAL A 2 1.58 -15.93 -4.29
CA VAL A 2 0.56 -16.52 -3.38
C VAL A 2 -0.78 -16.81 -4.06
N MET A 3 -1.24 -15.95 -4.97
CA MET A 3 -2.42 -16.23 -5.81
C MET A 3 -2.30 -17.58 -6.55
N ALA A 4 -1.14 -17.87 -7.15
CA ALA A 4 -0.91 -19.13 -7.85
C ALA A 4 -0.86 -20.33 -6.87
N LEU A 5 -0.25 -20.16 -5.70
CA LEU A 5 -0.22 -21.23 -4.67
C LEU A 5 -1.64 -21.60 -4.22
N LEU A 6 -2.53 -20.62 -4.09
CA LEU A 6 -3.93 -20.82 -3.71
C LEU A 6 -4.77 -21.42 -4.83
N ARG A 7 -4.52 -21.01 -6.08
CA ARG A 7 -5.19 -21.53 -7.26
C ARG A 7 -4.88 -23.01 -7.49
N LEU A 8 -3.60 -23.38 -7.42
CA LEU A 8 -3.15 -24.76 -7.53
C LEU A 8 -3.47 -25.59 -6.28
N ASN A 9 -3.46 -24.93 -5.12
CA ASN A 9 -3.71 -25.52 -3.81
C ASN A 9 -2.85 -26.77 -3.51
N LEU A 10 -1.61 -26.78 -3.99
CA LEU A 10 -0.61 -27.80 -3.68
C LEU A 10 0.20 -27.39 -2.44
N PRO A 11 0.69 -28.33 -1.61
CA PRO A 11 1.56 -28.01 -0.49
C PRO A 11 2.71 -27.10 -0.93
N SER A 12 2.79 -25.91 -0.33
CA SER A 12 3.69 -24.85 -0.78
C SER A 12 3.92 -23.80 0.30
N VAL A 13 5.03 -23.09 0.16
CA VAL A 13 5.48 -22.03 1.07
C VAL A 13 6.07 -20.89 0.26
N MET A 14 5.84 -19.65 0.69
CA MET A 14 6.46 -18.48 0.08
C MET A 14 7.73 -18.08 0.85
N LEU A 15 8.82 -17.81 0.13
CA LEU A 15 10.03 -17.16 0.63
C LEU A 15 10.14 -15.75 0.05
N TYR A 16 10.33 -14.76 0.92
CA TYR A 16 10.69 -13.40 0.52
C TYR A 16 12.21 -13.24 0.42
N GLY A 17 12.68 -12.63 -0.67
CA GLY A 17 14.12 -12.41 -0.92
C GLY A 17 14.79 -11.55 0.15
N GLY A 18 14.07 -10.59 0.72
CA GLY A 18 14.58 -9.71 1.77
C GLY A 18 14.65 -8.25 1.33
N SER A 19 14.71 -7.36 2.33
CA SER A 19 14.90 -5.94 2.13
C SER A 19 16.36 -5.62 1.79
N ILE A 20 16.57 -4.58 1.00
CA ILE A 20 17.86 -3.90 0.83
C ILE A 20 18.28 -3.23 2.15
N ASP A 21 19.59 -3.10 2.37
CA ASP A 21 20.15 -2.23 3.39
C ASP A 21 20.01 -0.74 3.00
N PRO A 22 19.86 0.18 3.97
CA PRO A 22 19.85 1.61 3.66
C PRO A 22 21.20 2.06 3.11
N GLY A 23 21.17 2.97 2.15
CA GLY A 23 22.34 3.69 1.67
C GLY A 23 22.87 4.69 2.70
N ARG A 24 24.10 5.16 2.53
CA ARG A 24 24.71 6.20 3.38
C ARG A 24 25.06 7.43 2.55
N PHE A 25 24.51 8.59 2.92
CA PHE A 25 24.81 9.87 2.26
C PHE A 25 24.94 10.98 3.30
N ARG A 26 26.05 11.72 3.29
CA ARG A 26 26.33 12.84 4.22
C ARG A 26 26.08 12.48 5.70
N GLY A 27 26.52 11.29 6.12
CA GLY A 27 26.40 10.84 7.51
C GLY A 27 25.00 10.38 7.95
N ARG A 28 24.01 10.34 7.04
CA ARG A 28 22.66 9.81 7.33
C ARG A 28 22.31 8.61 6.45
N ASP A 29 21.37 7.81 6.95
CA ASP A 29 20.74 6.75 6.16
C ASP A 29 19.80 7.34 5.10
N VAL A 30 19.85 6.78 3.91
CA VAL A 30 19.04 7.16 2.74
C VAL A 30 18.45 5.93 2.06
N THR A 31 17.36 6.15 1.34
CA THR A 31 16.59 5.15 0.62
C THR A 31 16.20 5.67 -0.75
N ILE A 32 15.61 4.83 -1.60
CA ILE A 32 15.08 5.27 -2.90
C ILE A 32 14.05 6.41 -2.78
N GLN A 33 13.29 6.48 -1.68
CA GLN A 33 12.38 7.60 -1.42
C GLN A 33 13.12 8.93 -1.37
N ASP A 34 14.28 8.98 -0.71
CA ASP A 34 15.09 10.19 -0.60
C ASP A 34 15.54 10.68 -1.99
N VAL A 35 15.79 9.77 -2.94
CA VAL A 35 16.12 10.11 -4.33
C VAL A 35 14.93 10.77 -5.02
N PHE A 36 13.72 10.22 -4.87
CA PHE A 36 12.52 10.80 -5.48
C PHE A 36 12.18 12.18 -4.92
N GLU A 37 12.29 12.37 -3.61
CA GLU A 37 12.13 13.69 -2.99
C GLU A 37 13.22 14.67 -3.47
N ALA A 38 14.45 14.20 -3.65
CA ALA A 38 15.56 14.99 -4.19
C ALA A 38 15.36 15.41 -5.65
N VAL A 39 14.72 14.58 -6.49
CA VAL A 39 14.31 14.99 -7.85
C VAL A 39 13.38 16.19 -7.79
N GLY A 40 12.36 16.15 -6.93
CA GLY A 40 11.45 17.28 -6.71
C GLY A 40 12.18 18.52 -6.18
N ALA A 41 13.10 18.35 -5.23
CA ALA A 41 13.91 19.46 -4.70
C ALA A 41 14.86 20.07 -5.75
N CYS A 42 15.45 19.25 -6.62
CA CYS A 42 16.31 19.68 -7.72
C CYS A 42 15.51 20.48 -8.75
N ALA A 43 14.32 19.98 -9.14
CA ALA A 43 13.42 20.69 -10.05
C ALA A 43 12.95 22.04 -9.48
N ALA A 44 12.79 22.14 -8.16
CA ALA A 44 12.45 23.37 -7.47
C ALA A 44 13.65 24.32 -7.23
N GLY A 45 14.85 23.97 -7.68
CA GLY A 45 16.07 24.77 -7.49
C GLY A 45 16.63 24.76 -6.07
N ARG A 46 16.17 23.84 -5.20
CA ARG A 46 16.60 23.71 -3.79
C ARG A 46 17.73 22.69 -3.59
N MET A 47 18.10 21.97 -4.63
CA MET A 47 19.21 21.02 -4.66
C MET A 47 19.89 21.10 -6.02
N SER A 48 21.21 20.98 -6.07
CA SER A 48 21.91 20.94 -7.36
C SER A 48 21.81 19.55 -8.01
N ALA A 49 21.87 19.49 -9.35
CA ALA A 49 21.90 18.22 -10.08
C ALA A 49 23.09 17.33 -9.66
N ARG A 50 24.23 17.94 -9.30
CA ARG A 50 25.39 17.22 -8.76
C ARG A 50 25.11 16.57 -7.41
N GLU A 51 24.37 17.24 -6.54
CA GLU A 51 23.98 16.67 -5.25
C GLU A 51 22.96 15.55 -5.39
N LEU A 52 21.99 15.72 -6.31
CA LEU A 52 21.03 14.66 -6.65
C LEU A 52 21.75 13.41 -7.15
N HIS A 53 22.66 13.55 -8.10
CA HIS A 53 23.44 12.43 -8.63
C HIS A 53 24.29 11.76 -7.54
N ALA A 54 24.94 12.54 -6.67
CA ALA A 54 25.71 12.00 -5.56
C ALA A 54 24.85 11.22 -4.53
N LEU A 55 23.58 11.57 -4.38
CA LEU A 55 22.62 10.83 -3.56
C LEU A 55 22.15 9.55 -4.27
N GLU A 56 21.84 9.65 -5.56
CA GLU A 56 21.45 8.52 -6.43
C GLU A 56 22.47 7.38 -6.35
N ASP A 57 23.76 7.69 -6.52
CA ASP A 57 24.88 6.73 -6.47
C ASP A 57 24.99 5.94 -5.16
N ARG A 58 24.37 6.43 -4.09
CA ARG A 58 24.52 5.88 -2.73
C ARG A 58 23.23 5.30 -2.15
N ALA A 59 22.07 5.60 -2.72
CA ALA A 59 20.78 5.26 -2.13
C ALA A 59 20.45 3.75 -2.18
N CYS A 60 21.02 3.01 -3.14
CA CYS A 60 20.79 1.59 -3.34
C CYS A 60 22.11 0.80 -3.28
N PRO A 61 22.61 0.46 -2.08
CA PRO A 61 23.96 -0.09 -1.90
C PRO A 61 24.14 -1.55 -2.35
N GLY A 62 23.06 -2.25 -2.74
CA GLY A 62 23.15 -3.65 -3.14
C GLY A 62 21.78 -4.29 -3.44
N PRO A 63 21.71 -5.63 -3.51
CA PRO A 63 20.48 -6.36 -3.77
C PRO A 63 19.44 -6.26 -2.64
N GLY A 64 18.16 -6.32 -3.01
CA GLY A 64 17.03 -6.39 -2.09
C GLY A 64 15.87 -5.49 -2.51
N ALA A 65 14.70 -5.72 -1.93
CA ALA A 65 13.56 -4.84 -2.18
C ALA A 65 13.68 -3.52 -1.39
N CYS A 66 12.86 -2.52 -1.74
CA CYS A 66 12.88 -1.19 -1.11
C CYS A 66 12.82 -1.25 0.43
N GLY A 67 13.67 -0.48 1.12
CA GLY A 67 13.88 -0.57 2.57
C GLY A 67 12.73 -0.11 3.48
N GLY A 68 11.87 0.80 3.00
CA GLY A 68 10.71 1.27 3.77
C GLY A 68 9.58 0.24 3.85
N GLN A 69 8.55 0.55 4.65
CA GLN A 69 7.31 -0.22 4.73
C GLN A 69 6.40 0.04 3.50
N PHE A 70 6.99 -0.04 2.32
CA PHE A 70 6.32 -0.02 1.02
C PHE A 70 5.67 -1.38 0.72
N THR A 71 5.17 -1.57 -0.49
CA THR A 71 4.43 -2.77 -0.90
C THR A 71 5.22 -4.06 -0.64
N ALA A 72 6.51 -4.11 -0.95
CA ALA A 72 7.32 -5.32 -0.77
C ALA A 72 7.37 -5.79 0.70
N ASN A 73 7.85 -4.93 1.61
CA ASN A 73 7.94 -5.28 3.03
C ASN A 73 6.56 -5.40 3.70
N THR A 74 5.58 -4.59 3.30
CA THR A 74 4.19 -4.72 3.76
C THR A 74 3.64 -6.11 3.43
N MET A 75 3.76 -6.54 2.16
CA MET A 75 3.23 -7.82 1.71
C MET A 75 4.05 -8.98 2.27
N ALA A 76 5.36 -8.86 2.40
CA ALA A 76 6.20 -9.89 2.99
C ALA A 76 5.81 -10.17 4.46
N MET A 77 5.63 -9.12 5.27
CA MET A 77 5.09 -9.23 6.62
C MET A 77 3.68 -9.80 6.61
N ALA A 78 2.80 -9.30 5.75
CA ALA A 78 1.42 -9.78 5.66
C ALA A 78 1.38 -11.27 5.33
N MET A 79 2.30 -11.80 4.51
CA MET A 79 2.37 -13.23 4.18
C MET A 79 2.89 -14.11 5.32
N GLU A 80 3.77 -13.60 6.18
CA GLU A 80 4.13 -14.29 7.43
C GLU A 80 2.96 -14.34 8.41
N VAL A 81 2.25 -13.23 8.56
CA VAL A 81 1.11 -13.14 9.49
C VAL A 81 -0.12 -13.90 8.97
N LEU A 82 -0.31 -13.94 7.65
CA LEU A 82 -1.25 -14.83 6.97
C LEU A 82 -0.90 -16.30 7.21
N GLY A 83 0.38 -16.59 7.49
CA GLY A 83 0.87 -17.93 7.77
C GLY A 83 1.34 -18.71 6.53
N ILE A 84 1.40 -18.11 5.34
CA ILE A 84 1.88 -18.76 4.10
C ILE A 84 3.40 -18.68 3.92
N SER A 85 4.05 -17.83 4.72
CA SER A 85 5.49 -17.78 4.92
C SER A 85 5.82 -18.10 6.37
N PRO A 86 6.96 -18.76 6.66
CA PRO A 86 7.35 -19.04 8.03
C PRO A 86 7.71 -17.73 8.75
N MET A 87 7.18 -17.59 9.97
CA MET A 87 7.35 -16.39 10.79
C MET A 87 8.84 -16.05 10.99
N GLY A 88 9.21 -14.80 10.72
CA GLY A 88 10.57 -14.25 10.83
C GLY A 88 11.47 -14.43 9.60
N SER A 89 11.11 -15.26 8.62
CA SER A 89 11.93 -15.52 7.42
C SER A 89 12.09 -14.30 6.48
N ALA A 90 11.03 -13.53 6.31
CA ALA A 90 10.95 -12.30 5.55
C ALA A 90 11.61 -11.11 6.25
N SER A 91 11.80 -11.16 7.57
CA SER A 91 12.48 -10.10 8.30
C SER A 91 13.99 -10.08 8.01
N VAL A 92 14.58 -11.21 7.60
CA VAL A 92 16.02 -11.29 7.31
C VAL A 92 16.34 -10.46 6.04
N PRO A 93 17.28 -9.50 6.09
CA PRO A 93 17.68 -8.70 4.94
C PRO A 93 18.24 -9.55 3.80
N ALA A 94 18.23 -9.01 2.58
CA ALA A 94 18.63 -9.75 1.38
C ALA A 94 20.09 -10.23 1.43
N MET A 95 20.99 -9.37 1.93
CA MET A 95 22.43 -9.64 2.00
C MET A 95 22.90 -10.08 3.40
N ASP A 96 21.97 -10.37 4.32
CA ASP A 96 22.35 -10.93 5.63
C ASP A 96 22.90 -12.35 5.44
N PRO A 97 24.05 -12.72 6.06
CA PRO A 97 24.66 -14.05 5.91
C PRO A 97 23.73 -15.21 6.28
N ARG A 98 22.67 -14.97 7.06
CA ARG A 98 21.68 -15.98 7.44
C ARG A 98 20.67 -16.28 6.33
N LYS A 99 20.57 -15.46 5.28
CA LYS A 99 19.55 -15.62 4.22
C LYS A 99 19.64 -16.99 3.53
N ASP A 100 20.85 -17.48 3.25
CA ASP A 100 21.06 -18.80 2.67
C ASP A 100 20.57 -19.94 3.57
N ARG A 101 20.78 -19.80 4.88
CA ARG A 101 20.25 -20.76 5.85
C ARG A 101 18.72 -20.72 5.89
N VAL A 102 18.12 -19.53 5.87
CA VAL A 102 16.66 -19.37 5.78
C VAL A 102 16.11 -20.06 4.54
N ALA A 103 16.76 -19.90 3.38
CA ALA A 103 16.33 -20.55 2.15
C ALA A 103 16.36 -22.09 2.26
N ARG A 104 17.42 -22.66 2.84
CA ARG A 104 17.51 -24.11 3.09
C ARG A 104 16.45 -24.61 4.06
N ASP A 105 16.21 -23.87 5.15
CA ASP A 105 15.20 -24.22 6.15
C ASP A 105 13.77 -24.17 5.56
N VAL A 106 13.49 -23.20 4.68
CA VAL A 106 12.23 -23.12 3.94
C VAL A 106 12.07 -24.27 2.94
N GLY A 107 13.16 -24.69 2.29
CA GLY A 107 13.16 -25.89 1.44
C GLY A 107 12.79 -27.16 2.21
N ARG A 108 13.34 -27.34 3.42
CA ARG A 108 12.96 -28.44 4.32
C ARG A 108 11.49 -28.34 4.74
N LEU A 109 11.02 -27.13 5.03
CA LEU A 109 9.62 -26.88 5.37
C LEU A 109 8.67 -27.22 4.22
N ALA A 110 9.04 -26.92 2.98
CA ALA A 110 8.25 -27.31 1.81
C ALA A 110 8.06 -28.83 1.72
N MET A 111 9.12 -29.61 1.99
CA MET A 111 9.04 -31.07 2.04
C MET A 111 8.21 -31.58 3.23
N ASP A 112 8.24 -30.88 4.37
CA ASP A 112 7.38 -31.19 5.52
C ASP A 112 5.89 -30.96 5.22
N LEU A 113 5.56 -29.83 4.57
CA LEU A 113 4.20 -29.53 4.12
C LEU A 113 3.68 -30.61 3.17
N LEU A 114 4.54 -31.08 2.25
CA LEU A 114 4.22 -32.18 1.34
C LEU A 114 3.90 -33.46 2.12
N ARG A 115 4.78 -33.87 3.04
CA ARG A 115 4.58 -35.07 3.88
C ARG A 115 3.30 -35.00 4.71
N ARG A 116 2.94 -33.82 5.22
CA ARG A 116 1.74 -33.59 6.04
C ARG A 116 0.46 -33.35 5.22
N GLY A 117 0.58 -33.19 3.90
CA GLY A 117 -0.54 -32.80 3.04
C GLY A 117 -1.15 -31.44 3.39
N LEU A 118 -0.39 -30.53 4.01
CA LEU A 118 -0.89 -29.22 4.41
C LEU A 118 -0.88 -28.26 3.22
N ARG A 119 -2.07 -27.81 2.80
CA ARG A 119 -2.29 -27.01 1.58
C ARG A 119 -2.62 -25.55 1.89
N PRO A 120 -2.28 -24.59 0.99
CA PRO A 120 -2.51 -23.16 1.19
C PRO A 120 -3.93 -22.77 1.58
N ARG A 121 -4.98 -23.36 0.98
CA ARG A 121 -6.37 -23.02 1.31
C ARG A 121 -6.80 -23.45 2.72
N ARG A 122 -6.05 -24.35 3.37
CA ARG A 122 -6.26 -24.67 4.80
C ARG A 122 -5.63 -23.63 5.74
N ILE A 123 -4.67 -22.86 5.24
CA ILE A 123 -3.94 -21.83 5.98
C ILE A 123 -4.63 -20.47 5.79
N VAL A 124 -4.88 -20.10 4.52
CA VAL A 124 -5.49 -18.83 4.11
C VAL A 124 -7.00 -18.88 4.36
N THR A 125 -7.37 -18.63 5.61
CA THR A 125 -8.74 -18.53 6.08
C THR A 125 -9.15 -17.07 6.28
N ARG A 126 -10.44 -16.84 6.56
CA ARG A 126 -10.93 -15.51 6.96
C ARG A 126 -10.14 -14.93 8.13
N ALA A 127 -9.91 -15.72 9.18
CA ALA A 127 -9.13 -15.30 10.35
C ALA A 127 -7.69 -14.93 10.00
N ALA A 128 -7.05 -15.69 9.11
CA ALA A 128 -5.70 -15.41 8.66
C ALA A 128 -5.61 -14.12 7.82
N LEU A 129 -6.59 -13.87 6.94
CA LEU A 129 -6.69 -12.61 6.19
C LEU A 129 -6.91 -11.41 7.13
N GLU A 130 -7.78 -11.55 8.14
CA GLU A 130 -7.96 -10.47 9.12
C GLU A 130 -6.67 -10.19 9.92
N ASN A 131 -5.88 -11.22 10.24
CA ASN A 131 -4.57 -11.05 10.86
C ASN A 131 -3.60 -10.30 9.96
N ALA A 132 -3.56 -10.67 8.67
CA ALA A 132 -2.73 -9.99 7.68
C ALA A 132 -3.09 -8.49 7.61
N ILE A 133 -4.38 -8.16 7.49
CA ILE A 133 -4.87 -6.77 7.48
C ILE A 133 -4.48 -6.04 8.78
N ALA A 134 -4.62 -6.67 9.95
CA ALA A 134 -4.22 -6.08 11.23
C ALA A 134 -2.72 -5.77 11.26
N SER A 135 -1.86 -6.64 10.71
CA SER A 135 -0.42 -6.36 10.63
C SER A 135 -0.09 -5.17 9.72
N VAL A 136 -0.79 -5.06 8.59
CA VAL A 136 -0.64 -3.90 7.71
C VAL A 136 -1.06 -2.62 8.44
N ALA A 137 -2.22 -2.63 9.11
CA ALA A 137 -2.70 -1.48 9.87
C ALA A 137 -1.74 -1.08 11.00
N ALA A 138 -1.22 -2.05 11.76
CA ALA A 138 -0.31 -1.82 12.88
C ALA A 138 1.07 -1.31 12.49
N THR A 139 1.46 -1.43 11.23
CA THR A 139 2.76 -0.94 10.74
C THR A 139 2.65 0.22 9.77
N GLY A 140 1.43 0.71 9.53
CA GLY A 140 1.20 1.74 8.52
C GLY A 140 1.66 1.26 7.16
N GLY A 141 1.27 0.05 6.76
CA GLY A 141 1.67 -0.56 5.50
C GLY A 141 1.14 0.15 4.26
N SER A 142 1.54 -0.33 3.09
CA SER A 142 1.11 0.17 1.78
C SER A 142 -0.40 -0.02 1.55
N THR A 143 -1.05 0.96 0.92
CA THR A 143 -2.44 0.85 0.44
C THR A 143 -2.63 -0.22 -0.62
N ASN A 144 -1.57 -0.57 -1.36
CA ASN A 144 -1.57 -1.68 -2.33
C ASN A 144 -1.89 -3.04 -1.68
N SER A 145 -1.69 -3.16 -0.36
CA SER A 145 -2.12 -4.36 0.37
C SER A 145 -3.61 -4.63 0.28
N VAL A 146 -4.45 -3.60 0.10
CA VAL A 146 -5.89 -3.75 -0.11
C VAL A 146 -6.15 -4.57 -1.38
N LEU A 147 -5.55 -4.17 -2.49
CA LEU A 147 -5.68 -4.88 -3.77
C LEU A 147 -5.19 -6.32 -3.66
N HIS A 148 -3.99 -6.50 -3.11
CA HIS A 148 -3.36 -7.81 -3.06
C HIS A 148 -4.08 -8.79 -2.12
N LEU A 149 -4.55 -8.33 -0.96
CA LEU A 149 -5.25 -9.18 0.00
C LEU A 149 -6.68 -9.52 -0.49
N LEU A 150 -7.36 -8.62 -1.20
CA LEU A 150 -8.62 -8.93 -1.90
C LEU A 150 -8.41 -10.00 -2.99
N ALA A 151 -7.38 -9.84 -3.82
CA ALA A 151 -7.03 -10.81 -4.85
C ALA A 151 -6.67 -12.19 -4.25
N ILE A 152 -5.87 -12.22 -3.17
CA ILE A 152 -5.53 -13.44 -2.43
C ILE A 152 -6.79 -14.10 -1.86
N ALA A 153 -7.70 -13.32 -1.27
CA ALA A 153 -8.94 -13.85 -0.70
C ALA A 153 -9.81 -14.52 -1.78
N ARG A 154 -9.90 -13.92 -2.97
CA ARG A 154 -10.64 -14.50 -4.10
C ARG A 154 -10.05 -15.83 -4.57
N GLU A 155 -8.73 -15.92 -4.73
CA GLU A 155 -8.05 -17.19 -5.10
C GLU A 155 -8.19 -18.28 -4.04
N ALA A 156 -8.30 -17.89 -2.77
CA ALA A 156 -8.57 -18.78 -1.66
C ALA A 156 -10.04 -19.25 -1.60
N GLY A 157 -10.96 -18.58 -2.31
CA GLY A 157 -12.40 -18.78 -2.18
C GLY A 157 -12.95 -18.28 -0.84
N VAL A 158 -12.33 -17.24 -0.26
CA VAL A 158 -12.71 -16.66 1.03
C VAL A 158 -13.31 -15.28 0.81
N ALA A 159 -14.50 -15.04 1.37
CA ALA A 159 -15.14 -13.73 1.32
C ALA A 159 -14.30 -12.68 2.07
N LEU A 160 -13.95 -11.60 1.38
CA LEU A 160 -13.30 -10.41 1.92
C LEU A 160 -13.79 -9.20 1.12
N ALA A 161 -14.33 -8.20 1.81
CA ALA A 161 -14.78 -6.96 1.18
C ALA A 161 -13.79 -5.84 1.48
N ILE A 162 -13.78 -4.79 0.65
CA ILE A 162 -12.93 -3.61 0.88
C ILE A 162 -13.20 -2.99 2.26
N ASP A 163 -14.45 -3.01 2.74
CA ASP A 163 -14.85 -2.46 4.04
C ASP A 163 -14.24 -3.19 5.25
N ASP A 164 -13.82 -4.45 5.07
CA ASP A 164 -13.13 -5.19 6.12
C ASP A 164 -11.81 -4.51 6.53
N PHE A 165 -11.16 -3.82 5.61
CA PHE A 165 -9.92 -3.10 5.87
C PHE A 165 -10.14 -1.92 6.82
N ASP A 166 -11.18 -1.10 6.60
CA ASP A 166 -11.50 0.02 7.51
C ASP A 166 -11.93 -0.49 8.89
N ARG A 167 -12.80 -1.52 8.93
CA ARG A 167 -13.26 -2.13 10.17
C ARG A 167 -12.10 -2.65 11.03
N ILE A 168 -11.12 -3.32 10.40
CA ILE A 168 -9.95 -3.87 11.10
C ILE A 168 -8.94 -2.78 11.46
N SER A 169 -8.73 -1.81 10.57
CA SER A 169 -7.82 -0.68 10.79
C SER A 169 -8.25 0.18 11.98
N ARG A 170 -9.56 0.46 12.11
CA ARG A 170 -10.13 1.24 13.23
C ARG A 170 -9.88 0.66 14.61
N ARG A 171 -9.82 -0.66 14.74
CA ARG A 171 -9.59 -1.33 16.03
C ARG A 171 -8.11 -1.58 16.31
N THR A 172 -7.25 -1.48 15.30
CA THR A 172 -5.83 -1.86 15.40
C THR A 172 -4.98 -0.62 15.62
N PRO A 173 -4.21 -0.49 16.72
CA PRO A 173 -3.35 0.67 16.92
C PRO A 173 -2.17 0.67 15.93
N LEU A 174 -1.68 1.85 15.55
CA LEU A 174 -0.42 2.00 14.81
C LEU A 174 0.75 1.88 15.79
N LEU A 175 1.65 0.93 15.52
CA LEU A 175 2.71 0.54 16.44
C LEU A 175 4.11 0.66 15.84
N ALA A 176 4.31 0.50 14.52
CA ALA A 176 5.64 0.57 13.94
C ALA A 176 5.97 1.95 13.35
N ASP A 177 7.11 2.50 13.76
CA ASP A 177 7.63 3.80 13.33
C ASP A 177 8.51 3.63 12.08
N MET A 178 7.88 3.35 10.94
CA MET A 178 8.60 2.99 9.71
C MET A 178 8.38 4.00 8.58
N LYS A 179 9.43 4.24 7.79
CA LYS A 179 9.32 4.95 6.51
C LYS A 179 8.22 4.30 5.65
N PRO A 180 7.43 5.07 4.88
CA PRO A 180 7.71 6.45 4.45
C PRO A 180 7.31 7.57 5.42
N TRP A 181 6.64 7.26 6.53
CA TRP A 181 6.11 8.29 7.46
C TRP A 181 6.89 8.36 8.76
N GLY A 182 7.37 7.21 9.22
CA GLY A 182 8.22 7.09 10.37
C GLY A 182 9.71 7.20 10.03
N ARG A 183 10.54 6.83 10.99
CA ARG A 183 11.99 7.02 10.94
C ARG A 183 12.76 5.80 10.47
N PHE A 184 12.28 4.60 10.81
CA PHE A 184 13.04 3.36 10.67
C PHE A 184 12.74 2.62 9.36
N VAL A 185 13.63 1.73 8.97
CA VAL A 185 13.48 0.85 7.79
C VAL A 185 13.35 -0.61 8.20
N ALA A 186 13.12 -1.51 7.24
CA ALA A 186 12.89 -2.93 7.51
C ALA A 186 14.07 -3.63 8.22
N THR A 187 15.31 -3.19 7.98
CA THR A 187 16.50 -3.72 8.67
C THR A 187 16.52 -3.34 10.16
N ASP A 188 15.95 -2.20 10.53
CA ASP A 188 15.77 -1.81 11.93
C ASP A 188 14.66 -2.63 12.58
N LEU A 189 13.54 -2.86 11.88
CA LEU A 189 12.47 -3.76 12.36
C LEU A 189 13.05 -5.16 12.63
N TYR A 190 13.87 -5.66 11.70
CA TYR A 190 14.56 -6.93 11.88
C TYR A 190 15.40 -6.96 13.17
N ARG A 191 16.25 -5.95 13.38
CA ARG A 191 17.07 -5.81 14.59
C ARG A 191 16.23 -5.65 15.86
N ALA A 192 15.04 -5.07 15.79
CA ALA A 192 14.14 -4.88 16.92
C ALA A 192 13.47 -6.19 17.40
N GLY A 193 13.38 -7.20 16.53
CA GLY A 193 12.66 -8.46 16.79
C GLY A 193 11.81 -8.95 15.60
N GLY A 194 11.83 -8.21 14.49
CA GLY A 194 11.18 -8.56 13.23
C GLY A 194 9.65 -8.53 13.27
N VAL A 195 9.05 -9.12 12.24
CA VAL A 195 7.61 -9.40 12.18
C VAL A 195 7.08 -10.20 13.38
N PRO A 196 7.83 -11.16 13.99
CA PRO A 196 7.37 -11.81 15.22
C PRO A 196 6.99 -10.81 16.32
N LEU A 197 7.75 -9.71 16.48
CA LEU A 197 7.46 -8.69 17.48
C LEU A 197 6.14 -7.95 17.17
N VAL A 198 5.86 -7.66 15.89
CA VAL A 198 4.58 -7.08 15.46
C VAL A 198 3.43 -8.04 15.77
N ALA A 199 3.58 -9.33 15.45
CA ALA A 199 2.57 -10.34 15.74
C ALA A 199 2.33 -10.48 17.26
N LYS A 200 3.39 -10.43 18.08
CA LYS A 200 3.29 -10.42 19.55
C LYS A 200 2.47 -9.23 20.05
N ARG A 201 2.72 -8.03 19.55
CA ARG A 201 1.95 -6.84 19.93
C ARG A 201 0.48 -6.94 19.53
N LEU A 202 0.19 -7.45 18.34
CA LEU A 202 -1.19 -7.69 17.91
C LEU A 202 -1.91 -8.72 18.78
N LEU A 203 -1.20 -9.77 19.20
CA LEU A 203 -1.71 -10.77 20.13
C LEU A 203 -2.04 -10.14 21.49
N GLU A 204 -1.10 -9.39 22.07
CA GLU A 204 -1.26 -8.67 23.34
C GLU A 204 -2.42 -7.66 23.29
N ALA A 205 -2.65 -7.04 22.12
CA ALA A 205 -3.76 -6.09 21.90
C ALA A 205 -5.12 -6.77 21.63
N GLY A 206 -5.18 -8.10 21.57
CA GLY A 206 -6.40 -8.82 21.17
C GLY A 206 -6.84 -8.52 19.73
N ARG A 207 -5.88 -8.22 18.84
CA ARG A 207 -6.08 -7.90 17.41
C ARG A 207 -5.57 -8.99 16.48
N LEU A 208 -5.10 -10.10 17.04
CA LEU A 208 -4.69 -11.30 16.32
C LEU A 208 -5.65 -12.44 16.65
N HIS A 209 -6.16 -13.14 15.65
CA HIS A 209 -6.84 -14.42 15.77
C HIS A 209 -5.79 -15.52 16.04
N PRO A 210 -5.60 -15.96 17.28
CA PRO A 210 -4.38 -16.67 17.68
C PRO A 210 -4.35 -18.12 17.19
N ARG A 211 -5.50 -18.68 16.82
CA ARG A 211 -5.65 -20.10 16.40
C ARG A 211 -5.43 -20.30 14.90
N ALA A 212 -5.22 -19.24 14.12
CA ALA A 212 -4.95 -19.38 12.69
C ALA A 212 -3.68 -20.21 12.46
N MET A 213 -3.78 -21.23 11.62
CA MET A 213 -2.66 -22.14 11.31
C MET A 213 -1.64 -21.46 10.40
N THR A 214 -0.37 -21.87 10.51
CA THR A 214 0.72 -21.42 9.63
C THR A 214 1.39 -22.59 8.93
N VAL A 215 2.26 -22.31 7.96
CA VAL A 215 3.06 -23.31 7.24
C VAL A 215 3.96 -24.15 8.17
N THR A 216 4.32 -23.66 9.36
CA THR A 216 5.12 -24.45 10.30
C THR A 216 4.29 -25.55 10.99
N GLY A 217 2.97 -25.50 10.87
CA GLY A 217 2.04 -26.34 11.63
C GLY A 217 1.67 -25.79 12.99
N ARG A 218 2.34 -24.74 13.46
CA ARG A 218 1.93 -24.00 14.65
C ARG A 218 0.87 -22.98 14.30
N THR A 219 0.14 -22.58 15.32
CA THR A 219 -0.76 -21.43 15.26
C THR A 219 0.02 -20.12 15.27
N ILE A 220 -0.54 -19.07 14.68
CA ILE A 220 0.08 -17.75 14.64
C ILE A 220 0.29 -17.17 16.05
N GLY A 221 -0.57 -17.53 17.01
CA GLY A 221 -0.41 -17.12 18.42
C GLY A 221 0.78 -17.78 19.10
N GLU A 222 1.11 -19.03 18.76
CA GLU A 222 2.33 -19.70 19.23
C GLU A 222 3.57 -19.06 18.61
N GLU A 223 3.53 -18.73 17.32
CA GLU A 223 4.63 -18.02 16.64
C GLU A 223 4.86 -16.64 17.26
N ALA A 224 3.79 -15.88 17.51
CA ALA A 224 3.84 -14.57 18.15
C ALA A 224 4.46 -14.62 19.55
N ARG A 225 4.08 -15.62 20.38
CA ARG A 225 4.65 -15.79 21.73
C ARG A 225 6.15 -16.09 21.75
N ARG A 226 6.71 -16.57 20.63
CA ARG A 226 8.16 -16.87 20.50
C ARG A 226 8.99 -15.65 20.13
N ALA A 227 8.37 -14.50 19.90
CA ALA A 227 9.08 -13.28 19.54
C ALA A 227 10.08 -12.86 20.61
N ARG A 228 11.30 -12.56 20.18
CA ARG A 228 12.37 -12.00 21.01
C ARG A 228 12.50 -10.52 20.68
N GLU A 229 12.21 -9.68 21.66
CA GLU A 229 12.35 -8.24 21.54
C GLU A 229 13.76 -7.81 21.95
N THR A 230 14.38 -6.99 21.11
CA THR A 230 15.67 -6.36 21.45
C THR A 230 15.44 -5.25 22.46
N ARG A 231 16.15 -5.32 23.60
CA ARG A 231 16.03 -4.31 24.67
C ARG A 231 16.33 -2.91 24.13
N GLY A 232 15.44 -1.96 24.43
CA GLY A 232 15.61 -0.55 24.06
C GLY A 232 15.33 -0.22 22.60
N GLN A 233 14.83 -1.18 21.81
CA GLN A 233 14.38 -0.89 20.44
C GLN A 233 13.29 0.20 20.43
N ARG A 234 13.27 1.01 19.37
CA ARG A 234 12.32 2.13 19.20
C ARG A 234 11.42 1.99 17.98
N VAL A 235 11.52 0.86 17.26
CA VAL A 235 10.87 0.62 15.97
C VAL A 235 9.42 0.21 16.18
N VAL A 236 9.15 -0.66 17.15
CA VAL A 236 7.79 -1.14 17.48
C VAL A 236 7.40 -0.61 18.85
N ALA A 237 6.46 0.32 18.88
CA ALA A 237 5.96 0.95 20.09
C ALA A 237 5.28 -0.06 21.04
N PRO A 238 5.35 0.16 22.37
CA PRO A 238 4.56 -0.61 23.32
C PRO A 238 3.08 -0.26 23.22
N LEU A 239 2.21 -1.20 23.60
CA LEU A 239 0.75 -0.98 23.58
C LEU A 239 0.27 0.13 24.50
N SER A 240 1.01 0.42 25.57
CA SER A 240 0.72 1.53 26.49
C SER A 240 0.95 2.90 25.87
N ARG A 241 1.73 2.98 24.79
CA ARG A 241 2.03 4.24 24.09
C ARG A 241 2.14 3.99 22.58
N PRO A 242 1.01 3.65 21.90
CA PRO A 242 1.02 3.46 20.46
C PRO A 242 1.30 4.80 19.76
N LEU A 243 1.73 4.73 18.50
CA LEU A 243 1.94 5.94 17.68
C LEU A 243 0.60 6.63 17.40
N GLN A 244 -0.43 5.81 17.14
CA GLN A 244 -1.80 6.25 16.98
C GLN A 244 -2.77 5.20 17.54
N PRO A 245 -3.96 5.61 18.03
CA PRO A 245 -4.94 4.67 18.60
C PRO A 245 -5.56 3.76 17.54
N THR A 246 -5.53 4.16 16.28
CA THR A 246 -6.05 3.39 15.13
C THR A 246 -5.00 3.31 14.04
N GLY A 247 -5.16 2.36 13.12
CA GLY A 247 -4.33 2.24 11.95
C GLY A 247 -4.63 3.35 10.96
N GLY A 248 -3.73 3.49 9.99
CA GLY A 248 -3.81 4.55 8.99
C GLY A 248 -4.52 4.17 7.70
N LEU A 249 -4.94 2.92 7.50
CA LEU A 249 -5.68 2.52 6.31
C LEU A 249 -7.15 2.88 6.45
N VAL A 250 -7.66 3.69 5.54
CA VAL A 250 -9.02 4.21 5.56
C VAL A 250 -9.71 3.94 4.22
N ILE A 251 -10.91 3.38 4.28
CA ILE A 251 -11.79 3.23 3.11
C ILE A 251 -12.80 4.37 3.12
N LEU A 252 -12.84 5.15 2.04
CA LEU A 252 -13.83 6.22 1.86
C LEU A 252 -14.84 5.80 0.81
N HIS A 253 -16.10 6.17 1.04
CA HIS A 253 -17.22 5.98 0.12
C HIS A 253 -17.87 7.32 -0.20
N GLY A 254 -18.75 7.38 -1.19
CA GLY A 254 -19.55 8.57 -1.46
C GLY A 254 -19.94 8.64 -2.91
N ASN A 255 -20.45 9.79 -3.35
CA ASN A 255 -20.91 9.89 -4.74
C ASN A 255 -19.76 9.81 -5.76
N LEU A 256 -18.50 10.04 -5.33
CA LEU A 256 -17.32 9.92 -6.20
C LEU A 256 -16.71 8.52 -6.22
N ALA A 257 -16.84 7.78 -5.12
CA ALA A 257 -16.29 6.43 -4.95
C ALA A 257 -17.39 5.49 -4.40
N PRO A 258 -18.41 5.16 -5.20
CA PRO A 258 -19.54 4.35 -4.72
C PRO A 258 -19.17 2.88 -4.45
N GLU A 259 -18.07 2.37 -5.03
CA GLU A 259 -17.50 1.05 -4.68
C GLU A 259 -16.37 1.16 -3.64
N GLY A 260 -16.07 2.37 -3.18
CA GLY A 260 -15.00 2.67 -2.25
C GLY A 260 -13.71 3.14 -2.91
N CYS A 261 -12.86 3.78 -2.11
CA CYS A 261 -11.48 4.12 -2.44
C CYS A 261 -10.61 4.02 -1.19
N VAL A 262 -9.28 3.99 -1.35
CA VAL A 262 -8.35 3.81 -0.24
C VAL A 262 -7.55 5.09 -0.02
N ALA A 263 -7.56 5.57 1.22
CA ALA A 263 -6.69 6.63 1.70
C ALA A 263 -5.80 6.14 2.84
N LYS A 264 -4.63 6.75 2.96
CA LYS A 264 -3.71 6.53 4.08
C LYS A 264 -3.66 7.77 4.95
N ILE A 265 -3.90 7.61 6.25
CA ILE A 265 -3.98 8.67 7.25
C ILE A 265 -3.01 8.32 8.37
N THR A 266 -1.92 9.06 8.51
CA THR A 266 -0.86 8.78 9.50
C THR A 266 -0.84 9.78 10.66
N GLY A 267 -1.82 10.68 10.72
CA GLY A 267 -2.08 11.59 11.85
C GLY A 267 -1.62 13.03 11.64
N HIS A 268 -1.01 13.31 10.50
CA HIS A 268 -0.54 14.65 10.14
C HIS A 268 -1.43 15.32 9.08
N GLU A 269 -2.33 14.54 8.48
CA GLU A 269 -3.25 14.96 7.43
C GLU A 269 -4.52 15.58 8.03
N PRO A 270 -5.14 16.57 7.36
CA PRO A 270 -6.42 17.09 7.80
C PRO A 270 -7.51 16.01 7.66
N LEU A 271 -8.33 15.82 8.70
CA LEU A 271 -9.45 14.87 8.67
C LEU A 271 -10.60 15.34 7.76
N ARG A 272 -10.60 16.62 7.38
CA ARG A 272 -11.53 17.21 6.43
C ARG A 272 -10.78 18.12 5.48
N PHE A 273 -11.08 18.00 4.19
CA PHE A 273 -10.52 18.86 3.16
C PHE A 273 -11.60 19.13 2.12
N GLU A 274 -11.78 20.38 1.72
CA GLU A 274 -12.69 20.73 0.63
C GLU A 274 -12.04 21.79 -0.27
N GLY A 275 -12.07 21.54 -1.58
CA GLY A 275 -11.38 22.39 -2.54
C GLY A 275 -11.93 22.26 -3.96
N PRO A 276 -11.61 23.21 -4.86
CA PRO A 276 -11.91 23.09 -6.28
C PRO A 276 -11.05 22.01 -6.94
N ALA A 277 -11.64 21.26 -7.86
CA ALA A 277 -10.95 20.23 -8.62
C ALA A 277 -10.01 20.84 -9.67
N ARG A 278 -8.83 20.24 -9.81
CA ARG A 278 -7.92 20.37 -10.95
C ARG A 278 -7.82 19.01 -11.61
N VAL A 279 -8.46 18.85 -12.76
CA VAL A 279 -8.72 17.55 -13.39
C VAL A 279 -7.75 17.31 -14.53
N PHE A 280 -7.07 16.17 -14.46
CA PHE A 280 -6.10 15.71 -15.45
C PHE A 280 -6.48 14.30 -15.91
N ASP A 281 -6.40 14.07 -17.21
CA ASP A 281 -6.74 12.78 -17.83
C ASP A 281 -5.53 11.84 -17.93
N CYS A 282 -4.35 12.27 -17.47
CA CYS A 282 -3.15 11.46 -17.30
C CYS A 282 -2.18 12.06 -16.26
N GLU A 283 -1.27 11.22 -15.73
CA GLU A 283 -0.21 11.63 -14.80
C GLU A 283 0.69 12.73 -15.38
N GLU A 284 1.03 12.64 -16.66
CA GLU A 284 1.97 13.53 -17.33
C GLU A 284 1.44 14.98 -17.37
N ASP A 285 0.14 15.16 -17.56
CA ASP A 285 -0.50 16.47 -17.54
C ASP A 285 -0.55 17.07 -16.14
N ALA A 286 -0.87 16.25 -15.14
CA ALA A 286 -0.83 16.66 -13.74
C ALA A 286 0.58 17.07 -13.33
N PHE A 287 1.60 16.32 -13.73
CA PHE A 287 3.00 16.63 -13.46
C PHE A 287 3.41 17.97 -14.10
N ARG A 288 3.06 18.19 -15.37
CA ARG A 288 3.29 19.48 -16.06
C ARG A 288 2.54 20.65 -15.41
N ALA A 289 1.39 20.40 -14.80
CA ALA A 289 0.63 21.44 -14.09
C ALA A 289 1.25 21.82 -12.75
N VAL A 290 1.71 20.82 -11.98
CA VAL A 290 2.48 21.04 -10.75
C VAL A 290 3.74 21.83 -11.10
N HIS A 291 4.61 21.29 -11.96
CA HIS A 291 5.88 21.93 -12.32
C HIS A 291 5.73 23.34 -12.92
N GLY A 292 4.65 23.58 -13.66
CA GLY A 292 4.30 24.91 -14.18
C GLY A 292 3.68 25.86 -13.15
N ARG A 293 3.67 25.50 -11.86
CA ARG A 293 3.08 26.24 -10.73
C ARG A 293 1.62 26.62 -10.94
N ARG A 294 0.86 25.73 -11.61
CA ARG A 294 -0.58 25.93 -11.87
C ARG A 294 -1.48 25.38 -10.77
N ILE A 295 -0.92 24.58 -9.85
CA ILE A 295 -1.63 24.06 -8.68
C ILE A 295 -1.48 25.04 -7.51
N ARG A 296 -2.58 25.30 -6.80
CA ARG A 296 -2.61 26.22 -5.66
C ARG A 296 -2.96 25.49 -4.37
N ALA A 297 -2.53 26.06 -3.24
CA ALA A 297 -3.00 25.62 -1.93
C ALA A 297 -4.55 25.63 -1.89
N GLY A 298 -5.13 24.55 -1.36
CA GLY A 298 -6.57 24.32 -1.33
C GLY A 298 -7.13 23.56 -2.54
N ASP A 299 -6.35 23.35 -3.62
CA ASP A 299 -6.81 22.56 -4.76
C ASP A 299 -6.95 21.06 -4.42
N VAL A 300 -7.88 20.39 -5.10
CA VAL A 300 -7.97 18.93 -5.17
C VAL A 300 -7.48 18.49 -6.55
N VAL A 301 -6.29 17.92 -6.60
CA VAL A 301 -5.68 17.43 -7.84
C VAL A 301 -6.26 16.05 -8.15
N VAL A 302 -7.01 15.95 -9.25
CA VAL A 302 -7.67 14.73 -9.70
C VAL A 302 -6.93 14.21 -10.93
N VAL A 303 -6.34 13.02 -10.84
CA VAL A 303 -5.72 12.34 -11.98
C VAL A 303 -6.53 11.10 -12.29
N ARG A 304 -7.18 11.06 -13.45
CA ARG A 304 -8.11 9.99 -13.81
C ARG A 304 -7.70 9.28 -15.09
N TYR A 305 -8.37 8.17 -15.40
CA TYR A 305 -8.00 7.24 -16.47
C TYR A 305 -6.66 6.55 -16.19
N GLU A 306 -6.26 6.46 -14.92
CA GLU A 306 -5.07 5.75 -14.46
C GLU A 306 -5.41 4.42 -13.78
N GLY A 307 -6.69 4.05 -13.78
CA GLY A 307 -7.21 2.81 -13.22
C GLY A 307 -6.84 1.54 -13.99
N PRO A 308 -7.35 0.37 -13.57
CA PRO A 308 -7.04 -0.91 -14.20
C PRO A 308 -7.30 -0.95 -15.72
N LYS A 309 -8.38 -0.36 -16.23
CA LYS A 309 -8.70 -0.36 -17.67
C LYS A 309 -8.24 0.92 -18.37
N GLY A 310 -8.24 2.04 -17.66
CA GLY A 310 -7.86 3.34 -18.21
C GLY A 310 -6.37 3.44 -18.54
N GLY A 311 -5.53 3.00 -17.59
CA GLY A 311 -4.09 3.22 -17.66
C GLY A 311 -3.35 2.49 -18.78
N PRO A 312 -3.25 1.14 -18.75
CA PRO A 312 -4.30 0.13 -18.54
C PRO A 312 -3.88 -0.94 -17.51
N GLY A 313 -3.26 -0.51 -16.41
CA GLY A 313 -2.63 -1.40 -15.44
C GLY A 313 -2.56 -0.82 -14.04
N MET A 314 -3.42 0.16 -13.75
CA MET A 314 -3.52 0.84 -12.46
C MET A 314 -2.15 1.42 -12.02
N ARG A 315 -1.63 2.45 -12.72
CA ARG A 315 -0.27 2.96 -12.48
C ARG A 315 -0.07 3.45 -11.05
N GLU A 316 1.15 3.28 -10.53
CA GLU A 316 1.56 3.85 -9.24
C GLU A 316 2.29 5.17 -9.50
N MET A 317 1.56 6.26 -9.40
CA MET A 317 2.05 7.59 -9.70
C MET A 317 2.91 8.09 -8.55
N LEU A 318 4.15 8.44 -8.89
CA LEU A 318 5.15 8.98 -7.96
C LEU A 318 5.68 10.32 -8.45
N GLY A 319 5.65 10.59 -9.76
CA GLY A 319 6.15 11.84 -10.33
C GLY A 319 5.36 13.03 -9.80
N VAL A 320 4.04 12.98 -9.94
CA VAL A 320 3.11 14.04 -9.47
C VAL A 320 3.26 14.28 -7.98
N THR A 321 3.37 13.20 -7.21
CA THR A 321 3.36 13.30 -5.76
C THR A 321 4.68 13.85 -5.21
N SER A 322 5.81 13.44 -5.78
CA SER A 322 7.13 13.98 -5.48
C SER A 322 7.26 15.44 -5.90
N ALA A 323 6.66 15.83 -7.02
CA ALA A 323 6.61 17.22 -7.47
C ALA A 323 5.83 18.11 -6.48
N ILE A 324 4.66 17.66 -6.02
CA ILE A 324 3.85 18.40 -5.03
C ILE A 324 4.62 18.62 -3.71
N VAL A 325 5.33 17.59 -3.22
CA VAL A 325 6.19 17.72 -2.03
C VAL A 325 7.38 18.64 -2.32
N GLY A 326 7.99 18.52 -3.49
CA GLY A 326 9.08 19.38 -3.98
C GLY A 326 8.70 20.86 -4.07
N GLU A 327 7.44 21.18 -4.31
CA GLU A 327 6.93 22.57 -4.31
C GLU A 327 6.47 23.04 -2.92
N GLY A 328 6.49 22.17 -1.91
CA GLY A 328 6.02 22.49 -0.56
C GLY A 328 4.49 22.47 -0.41
N LEU A 329 3.77 21.91 -1.38
CA LEU A 329 2.31 21.86 -1.39
C LEU A 329 1.73 20.61 -0.70
N GLY A 330 2.56 19.65 -0.28
CA GLY A 330 2.09 18.34 0.23
C GLY A 330 0.99 18.39 1.29
N ARG A 331 1.03 19.36 2.22
CA ARG A 331 -0.03 19.52 3.25
C ARG A 331 -1.17 20.46 2.85
N ALA A 332 -0.99 21.19 1.75
CA ALA A 332 -1.88 22.24 1.30
C ALA A 332 -2.86 21.78 0.22
N VAL A 333 -2.64 20.63 -0.41
CA VAL A 333 -3.51 20.06 -1.46
C VAL A 333 -3.97 18.66 -1.11
N ALA A 334 -5.04 18.20 -1.76
CA ALA A 334 -5.44 16.80 -1.74
C ALA A 334 -5.24 16.16 -3.13
N LEU A 335 -4.97 14.85 -3.15
CA LEU A 335 -4.81 14.08 -4.37
C LEU A 335 -5.88 12.99 -4.50
N LEU A 336 -6.42 12.83 -5.70
CA LEU A 336 -7.45 11.85 -6.01
C LEU A 336 -7.14 11.12 -7.31
N THR A 337 -7.26 9.79 -7.33
CA THR A 337 -7.10 9.01 -8.56
C THR A 337 -7.86 7.68 -8.55
N ASP A 338 -8.25 7.23 -9.74
CA ASP A 338 -8.68 5.85 -9.99
C ASP A 338 -7.50 4.86 -10.14
N GLY A 339 -6.27 5.37 -10.30
CA GLY A 339 -5.02 4.62 -10.23
C GLY A 339 -4.51 4.44 -8.80
N ARG A 340 -3.18 4.47 -8.61
CA ARG A 340 -2.50 4.33 -7.32
C ARG A 340 -1.52 5.48 -7.12
N PHE A 341 -1.32 5.87 -5.86
CA PHE A 341 -0.25 6.78 -5.49
C PHE A 341 0.84 6.03 -4.73
N SER A 342 2.10 6.37 -4.99
CA SER A 342 3.20 5.86 -4.20
C SER A 342 3.17 6.46 -2.79
N GLY A 343 3.44 5.61 -1.80
CA GLY A 343 3.37 5.97 -0.37
C GLY A 343 4.40 6.99 0.12
N ALA A 344 5.29 7.48 -0.75
CA ALA A 344 6.37 8.43 -0.45
C ALA A 344 5.90 9.89 -0.25
N THR A 345 4.60 10.14 -0.22
CA THR A 345 4.06 11.50 -0.32
C THR A 345 3.41 11.90 0.98
N HIS A 346 3.55 13.16 1.39
CA HIS A 346 2.86 13.74 2.54
C HIS A 346 1.56 14.44 2.14
N GLY A 347 0.45 14.20 2.85
CA GLY A 347 -0.84 14.86 2.58
C GLY A 347 -2.03 13.90 2.49
N LEU A 348 -3.21 14.44 2.22
CA LEU A 348 -4.45 13.65 2.06
C LEU A 348 -4.57 13.13 0.63
N MET A 349 -4.49 11.81 0.46
CA MET A 349 -4.47 11.17 -0.86
C MET A 349 -5.37 9.96 -0.87
N ALA A 350 -6.25 9.90 -1.86
CA ALA A 350 -7.07 8.72 -2.13
C ALA A 350 -6.76 8.17 -3.51
N GLY A 351 -6.37 6.90 -3.54
CA GLY A 351 -6.28 6.11 -4.76
C GLY A 351 -7.39 5.07 -4.82
N HIS A 352 -7.38 4.28 -5.89
CA HIS A 352 -8.31 3.17 -6.07
C HIS A 352 -9.78 3.63 -6.12
N VAL A 353 -10.03 4.86 -6.59
CA VAL A 353 -11.41 5.34 -6.75
C VAL A 353 -12.15 4.43 -7.70
N ALA A 354 -13.18 3.76 -7.18
CA ALA A 354 -13.96 2.78 -7.90
C ALA A 354 -15.45 3.20 -7.95
N PRO A 355 -16.12 3.04 -9.11
CA PRO A 355 -15.59 2.59 -10.40
C PRO A 355 -14.61 3.59 -11.03
N GLU A 356 -13.64 3.09 -11.79
CA GLU A 356 -12.65 3.93 -12.48
C GLU A 356 -13.25 4.77 -13.61
N ALA A 357 -12.51 5.78 -14.08
CA ALA A 357 -13.01 6.70 -15.10
C ALA A 357 -13.26 6.00 -16.45
N ALA A 358 -12.44 5.02 -16.81
CA ALA A 358 -12.53 4.32 -18.10
C ALA A 358 -13.83 3.50 -18.28
N VAL A 359 -14.52 3.17 -17.18
CA VAL A 359 -15.83 2.51 -17.19
C VAL A 359 -16.99 3.47 -16.89
N GLY A 360 -16.71 4.77 -16.90
CA GLY A 360 -17.69 5.83 -16.68
C GLY A 360 -18.02 6.07 -15.21
N GLY A 361 -17.16 5.66 -14.28
CA GLY A 361 -17.32 5.97 -12.86
C GLY A 361 -17.43 7.48 -12.60
N PRO A 362 -17.99 7.91 -11.45
CA PRO A 362 -18.25 9.33 -11.19
C PRO A 362 -17.04 10.25 -11.33
N ILE A 363 -15.83 9.75 -11.06
CA ILE A 363 -14.56 10.48 -11.28
C ILE A 363 -14.35 10.91 -12.75
N ALA A 364 -14.90 10.19 -13.74
CA ALA A 364 -14.88 10.57 -15.16
C ALA A 364 -15.74 11.80 -15.47
N LEU A 365 -16.62 12.20 -14.56
CA LEU A 365 -17.62 13.25 -14.78
C LEU A 365 -17.17 14.59 -14.19
N LEU A 366 -16.11 14.59 -13.41
CA LEU A 366 -15.52 15.79 -12.83
C LEU A 366 -14.99 16.73 -13.91
N ARG A 367 -15.08 18.03 -13.61
CA ARG A 367 -14.56 19.14 -14.40
C ARG A 367 -13.78 20.07 -13.49
N ASP A 368 -12.88 20.85 -14.07
CA ASP A 368 -12.16 21.90 -13.33
C ASP A 368 -13.13 22.82 -12.58
N GLY A 369 -12.79 23.12 -11.33
CA GLY A 369 -13.58 23.97 -10.45
C GLY A 369 -14.70 23.28 -9.67
N ASP A 370 -15.09 22.04 -10.00
CA ASP A 370 -16.05 21.29 -9.19
C ASP A 370 -15.53 21.16 -7.75
N ARG A 371 -16.38 21.36 -6.74
CA ARG A 371 -15.97 21.26 -5.33
C ARG A 371 -15.94 19.80 -4.90
N ILE A 372 -14.81 19.33 -4.38
CA ILE A 372 -14.64 17.97 -3.85
C ILE A 372 -14.38 18.05 -2.36
N ALA A 373 -15.09 17.22 -1.59
CA ALA A 373 -15.01 17.15 -0.14
C ALA A 373 -14.57 15.77 0.32
N PHE A 374 -13.48 15.73 1.08
CA PHE A 374 -13.05 14.60 1.87
C PHE A 374 -13.52 14.81 3.32
N ASP A 375 -14.24 13.83 3.88
CA ASP A 375 -14.51 13.74 5.31
C ASP A 375 -14.05 12.37 5.80
N VAL A 376 -12.80 12.30 6.25
CA VAL A 376 -12.17 11.08 6.75
C VAL A 376 -12.94 10.58 7.97
N THR A 377 -13.40 11.46 8.86
CA THR A 377 -14.16 11.06 10.04
C THR A 377 -15.43 10.30 9.68
N LYS A 378 -16.18 10.80 8.68
CA LYS A 378 -17.41 10.17 8.18
C LYS A 378 -17.19 9.09 7.12
N ARG A 379 -15.94 8.85 6.69
CA ARG A 379 -15.59 7.98 5.56
C ARG A 379 -16.26 8.38 4.25
N ARG A 380 -16.28 9.69 3.99
CA ARG A 380 -16.95 10.28 2.83
C ARG A 380 -15.95 10.91 1.84
N LEU A 381 -16.21 10.69 0.56
CA LEU A 381 -15.59 11.36 -0.57
C LEU A 381 -16.70 11.76 -1.55
N ASP A 382 -16.96 13.05 -1.64
CA ASP A 382 -18.09 13.58 -2.40
C ASP A 382 -17.71 14.75 -3.30
N ALA A 383 -18.22 14.78 -4.52
CA ALA A 383 -18.35 15.99 -5.31
C ALA A 383 -19.61 16.74 -4.87
N ARG A 384 -19.54 18.06 -4.73
CA ARG A 384 -20.71 18.93 -4.45
C ARG A 384 -21.52 19.19 -5.73
N LEU A 385 -21.90 18.10 -6.37
CA LEU A 385 -22.75 18.07 -7.56
C LEU A 385 -24.05 17.35 -7.21
N SER A 386 -25.17 17.84 -7.74
CA SER A 386 -26.45 17.14 -7.58
C SER A 386 -26.44 15.82 -8.36
N SER A 387 -27.28 14.88 -7.96
CA SER A 387 -27.49 13.63 -8.69
C SER A 387 -27.94 13.89 -10.14
N ALA A 388 -28.77 14.90 -10.37
CA ALA A 388 -29.20 15.33 -11.69
C ALA A 388 -28.04 15.84 -12.57
N GLU A 389 -27.10 16.59 -11.99
CA GLU A 389 -25.89 17.04 -12.68
C GLU A 389 -25.02 15.86 -13.11
N LEU A 390 -24.73 14.95 -12.18
CA LEU A 390 -23.93 13.76 -12.45
C LEU A 390 -24.59 12.88 -13.52
N ALA A 391 -25.91 12.67 -13.44
CA ALA A 391 -26.65 11.91 -14.46
C ALA A 391 -26.57 12.58 -15.85
N ARG A 392 -26.74 13.91 -15.91
CA ARG A 392 -26.62 14.67 -17.17
C ARG A 392 -25.23 14.58 -17.78
N ARG A 393 -24.18 14.62 -16.96
CA ARG A 393 -22.79 14.45 -17.42
C ARG A 393 -22.54 13.01 -17.87
N ARG A 394 -23.04 12.01 -17.12
CA ARG A 394 -22.92 10.59 -17.47
C ARG A 394 -23.57 10.27 -18.82
N ALA A 395 -24.74 10.83 -19.11
CA ALA A 395 -25.43 10.65 -20.39
C ALA A 395 -24.64 11.16 -21.61
N ARG A 396 -23.71 12.10 -21.40
CA ARG A 396 -22.84 12.66 -22.45
C ARG A 396 -21.45 12.04 -22.46
N TRP A 397 -21.11 11.23 -21.46
CA TRP A 397 -19.80 10.61 -21.37
C TRP A 397 -19.66 9.52 -22.44
N LYS A 398 -18.50 9.50 -23.09
CA LYS A 398 -18.12 8.47 -24.06
C LYS A 398 -16.86 7.78 -23.55
N PRO A 399 -16.78 6.45 -23.60
CA PRO A 399 -15.58 5.74 -23.22
C PRO A 399 -14.40 6.20 -24.09
N PRO A 400 -13.23 6.49 -23.50
CA PRO A 400 -12.04 6.82 -24.28
C PRO A 400 -11.61 5.62 -25.12
N LYS A 401 -10.84 5.88 -26.18
CA LYS A 401 -10.21 4.81 -26.95
C LYS A 401 -9.20 4.08 -26.04
N PRO A 402 -9.22 2.73 -26.00
CA PRO A 402 -8.23 2.00 -25.21
C PRO A 402 -6.80 2.34 -25.66
N PRO A 403 -5.86 2.60 -24.74
CA PRO A 403 -4.49 2.92 -25.10
C PRO A 403 -3.77 1.75 -25.77
N TYR A 404 -4.24 0.51 -25.55
CA TYR A 404 -3.71 -0.70 -26.15
C TYR A 404 -4.85 -1.55 -26.72
N THR A 405 -4.75 -1.89 -28.01
CA THR A 405 -5.76 -2.68 -28.74
C THR A 405 -5.36 -4.13 -28.96
N SER A 406 -4.08 -4.47 -28.75
CA SER A 406 -3.53 -5.82 -28.84
C SER A 406 -2.51 -6.10 -27.72
N GLY A 407 -2.01 -7.34 -27.62
CA GLY A 407 -1.00 -7.71 -26.64
C GLY A 407 -1.51 -7.91 -25.21
N VAL A 408 -0.59 -7.96 -24.25
CA VAL A 408 -0.90 -8.29 -22.85
C VAL A 408 -1.80 -7.24 -22.18
N MET A 409 -1.59 -5.96 -22.48
CA MET A 409 -2.36 -4.86 -21.89
C MET A 409 -3.81 -4.85 -22.37
N ALA A 410 -4.05 -5.14 -23.66
CA ALA A 410 -5.41 -5.30 -24.18
C ALA A 410 -6.12 -6.51 -23.57
N LYS A 411 -5.42 -7.64 -23.35
CA LYS A 411 -5.98 -8.80 -22.64
C LYS A 411 -6.34 -8.45 -21.19
N TYR A 412 -5.45 -7.76 -20.49
CA TYR A 412 -5.67 -7.33 -19.11
C TYR A 412 -6.90 -6.41 -19.00
N ALA A 413 -6.98 -5.33 -19.78
CA ALA A 413 -8.09 -4.38 -19.73
C ALA A 413 -9.45 -5.02 -20.02
N ARG A 414 -9.50 -6.10 -20.82
CA ARG A 414 -10.73 -6.86 -21.09
C ARG A 414 -11.18 -7.71 -19.90
N LEU A 415 -10.24 -8.27 -19.14
CA LEU A 415 -10.52 -9.27 -18.10
C LEU A 415 -10.53 -8.69 -16.68
N VAL A 416 -9.86 -7.56 -16.46
CA VAL A 416 -9.64 -7.04 -15.11
C VAL A 416 -10.95 -6.56 -14.47
N SER A 417 -11.12 -6.93 -13.21
CA SER A 417 -12.18 -6.46 -12.30
C SER A 417 -11.85 -5.10 -11.68
N SER A 418 -12.80 -4.55 -10.93
CA SER A 418 -12.61 -3.28 -10.22
C SER A 418 -11.48 -3.36 -9.18
N ALA A 419 -10.87 -2.22 -8.88
CA ALA A 419 -9.92 -2.09 -7.77
C ALA A 419 -10.56 -2.47 -6.42
N SER A 420 -11.85 -2.22 -6.24
CA SER A 420 -12.64 -2.62 -5.06
C SER A 420 -12.72 -4.14 -4.87
N GLU A 421 -12.44 -4.90 -5.93
CA GLU A 421 -12.43 -6.36 -5.95
C GLU A 421 -11.00 -6.96 -6.02
N GLY A 422 -9.97 -6.12 -5.94
CA GLY A 422 -8.57 -6.54 -6.01
C GLY A 422 -7.98 -6.60 -7.41
N ALA A 423 -8.67 -6.06 -8.43
CA ALA A 423 -8.22 -6.03 -9.82
C ALA A 423 -7.75 -7.40 -10.35
N VAL A 424 -8.49 -8.46 -10.01
CA VAL A 424 -8.26 -9.82 -10.53
C VAL A 424 -8.70 -9.94 -11.99
N THR A 425 -8.17 -10.94 -12.70
CA THR A 425 -8.43 -11.18 -14.14
C THR A 425 -9.12 -12.52 -14.45
N GLY A 426 -9.63 -13.22 -13.44
CA GLY A 426 -10.31 -14.51 -13.56
C GLY A 426 -10.76 -15.01 -12.20
#